data_AF-A0A7L0I7T0-F1
#
_entry.id   AF-A0A7L0I7T0-F1
#
_cell.length_a   1.000
_cell.length_b   1.000
_cell.length_c   1.000
_cell.angle_alpha   90.00
_cell.angle_beta   90.00
_cell.angle_gamma   90.00
#
_symmetry.space_group_name_H-M   'P 1'
#
loop_
_entity.id
_entity.type
_entity.pdbx_description
1 polymer ?
#
loop_
_entity_poly.entity_id
_entity_poly.type
_entity_poly.pdbx_seq_one_letter_code
_entity_poly.pdbx_strand_id
1 'polypeptide(L)' 'FELPFSPHHPLAPPRATLCTSIYHPGVDPQGHVCQPLTSPEHWRPTTRAVQGRQRGAGNGGTAGGVASPD' A
#
# COMPACT_ATOMS: atom_id res chain seq x y z
N PHE A 1 -5.13 6.11 -2.37
CA PHE A 1 -4.73 5.88 -0.98
C PHE A 1 -4.16 7.16 -0.45
N GLU A 2 -4.61 7.58 0.72
CA GLU A 2 -4.16 8.78 1.40
C GLU A 2 -3.57 8.41 2.76
N LEU A 3 -2.50 9.13 3.14
CA LEU A 3 -1.81 8.93 4.41
C LEU A 3 -1.53 10.28 5.08
N PRO A 4 -2.54 11.04 5.52
CA PRO A 4 -2.33 12.28 6.24
C PRO A 4 -1.66 12.05 7.61
N PHE A 5 -0.63 12.86 7.88
CA PHE A 5 0.04 12.92 9.18
C PHE A 5 -0.58 14.03 10.04
N SER A 6 -0.89 13.71 11.29
CA SER A 6 -1.39 14.71 12.25
C SER A 6 -0.25 15.60 12.74
N PRO A 7 -0.51 16.80 13.30
CA PRO A 7 0.52 17.63 13.93
C PRO A 7 1.30 16.95 15.06
N HIS A 8 0.76 15.87 15.62
CA HIS A 8 1.38 15.09 16.70
C HIS A 8 2.23 13.92 16.19
N HIS A 9 2.41 13.75 14.88
CA HIS A 9 3.36 12.76 14.37
C HIS A 9 4.80 13.12 14.82
N PRO A 10 5.64 12.15 15.21
CA PRO A 10 5.43 10.69 15.20
C PRO A 10 4.86 10.11 16.50
N LEU A 11 4.40 10.93 17.45
CA LEU A 11 3.81 10.43 18.71
C LEU A 11 2.43 9.78 18.51
N ALA A 12 1.68 10.22 17.50
CA ALA A 12 0.44 9.60 17.04
C ALA A 12 0.61 8.91 15.68
N PRO A 13 -0.14 7.82 15.40
CA PRO A 13 -0.10 7.18 14.09
C PRO A 13 -0.64 8.10 12.98
N PRO A 14 -0.22 7.89 11.72
CA PRO A 14 -0.88 8.50 10.58
C PRO A 14 -2.27 7.88 10.38
N ARG A 15 -3.18 8.64 9.75
CA ARG A 15 -4.46 8.08 9.29
C ARG A 15 -4.28 7.52 7.89
N ALA A 16 -4.74 6.30 7.64
CA ALA A 16 -4.67 5.67 6.34
C ALA A 16 -6.08 5.50 5.78
N THR A 17 -6.31 6.02 4.57
CA THR A 17 -7.61 5.96 3.90
C THR A 17 -7.46 5.41 2.49
N LEU A 18 -8.24 4.38 2.17
CA LEU A 18 -8.39 3.85 0.83
C LEU A 18 -9.45 4.67 0.10
N CYS A 19 -9.03 5.42 -0.92
CA CYS A 19 -9.94 6.19 -1.78
C CYS A 19 -10.83 5.29 -2.65
N THR A 20 -10.47 4.02 -2.79
CA THR A 20 -11.22 3.03 -3.56
C THR A 20 -12.16 2.28 -2.63
N SER A 21 -13.44 2.18 -2.99
CA SER A 21 -14.41 1.37 -2.26
C SER A 21 -14.05 -0.11 -2.37
N ILE A 22 -13.79 -0.74 -1.24
CA ILE A 22 -13.56 -2.19 -1.11
C ILE A 22 -14.30 -2.71 0.11
N TYR A 23 -14.76 -3.96 0.04
CA TYR A 23 -15.28 -4.65 1.21
C TYR A 23 -14.17 -5.45 1.87
N HIS A 24 -13.69 -5.01 3.03
CA HIS A 24 -12.62 -5.70 3.77
C HIS A 24 -12.82 -5.53 5.29
N PRO A 25 -12.64 -6.57 6.12
CA PRO A 25 -12.88 -6.48 7.57
C PRO A 25 -12.07 -5.39 8.31
N GLY A 26 -10.91 -5.03 7.76
CA GLY A 26 -10.05 -3.98 8.30
C GLY A 26 -10.26 -2.59 7.67
N VAL A 27 -11.31 -2.41 6.86
CA VAL A 27 -11.59 -1.17 6.13
C VAL A 27 -13.06 -0.83 6.27
N ASP A 28 -13.37 0.37 6.73
CA ASP A 28 -14.76 0.82 6.88
C ASP A 28 -15.36 1.29 5.53
N PRO A 29 -16.69 1.56 5.47
CA PRO A 29 -17.34 2.04 4.24
C PRO A 29 -16.82 3.39 3.73
N GLN A 30 -16.16 4.18 4.58
CA GLN A 30 -15.53 5.45 4.22
C GLN A 30 -14.09 5.25 3.72
N GLY A 31 -13.59 4.01 3.75
CA GLY A 31 -12.24 3.64 3.33
C GLY A 31 -11.19 3.77 4.43
N HIS A 32 -11.55 4.08 5.68
CA HIS A 32 -10.59 4.17 6.77
C HIS A 32 -10.07 2.78 7.15
N VAL A 33 -8.75 2.70 7.33
CA VAL A 33 -8.05 1.46 7.63
C VAL A 33 -7.88 1.31 9.15
N CYS A 34 -8.45 0.24 9.71
CA CYS A 34 -8.41 -0.12 11.12
C CYS A 34 -7.40 -1.25 11.34
N GLN A 35 -6.10 -0.95 11.27
CA GLN A 35 -5.01 -1.92 11.46
C GLN A 35 -4.12 -1.50 12.63
N PRO A 36 -3.32 -2.40 13.24
CA PRO A 36 -2.43 -2.04 14.34
C PRO A 36 -1.50 -0.86 14.03
N LEU A 37 -1.05 -0.75 12.77
CA LEU A 37 -0.19 0.35 12.31
C LEU A 37 -0.86 1.73 12.35
N THR A 38 -2.20 1.78 12.32
CA THR A 38 -3.00 3.01 12.36
C THR A 38 -3.72 3.19 13.69
N SER A 39 -3.58 2.23 14.61
CA SER A 39 -4.21 2.24 15.94
C SER A 39 -3.31 2.92 16.98
N PRO A 40 -3.82 3.88 17.76
CA PRO A 40 -3.06 4.53 18.83
C PRO A 40 -2.49 3.56 19.87
N GLU A 41 -3.21 2.47 20.17
CA GLU A 41 -2.82 1.48 21.18
C GLU A 41 -1.57 0.69 20.78
N HIS A 42 -1.38 0.47 19.48
CA HIS A 42 -0.32 -0.38 18.92
C HIS A 42 0.78 0.43 18.20
N TRP A 43 0.61 1.74 18.12
CA TRP A 43 1.54 2.63 17.43
C TRP A 43 2.87 2.72 18.18
N ARG A 44 3.97 2.57 17.45
CA ARG A 44 5.32 2.83 17.95
C ARG A 44 5.90 4.04 17.21
N PRO A 45 6.33 5.12 17.89
CA PRO A 45 6.91 6.31 17.24
C PRO A 45 8.14 6.03 16.38
N THR A 46 8.80 4.90 16.59
CA THR A 46 9.93 4.42 15.77
C THR A 46 9.50 3.84 14.43
N THR A 47 8.20 3.70 14.16
CA THR A 47 7.67 3.14 12.92
C THR A 47 7.81 4.13 11.78
N ARG A 48 8.25 3.66 10.60
CA ARG A 48 8.55 4.51 9.44
C ARG A 48 7.78 4.04 8.21
N ALA A 49 7.19 4.98 7.48
CA ALA A 49 6.69 4.72 6.14
C ALA A 49 7.87 4.78 5.16
N VAL A 50 8.08 3.72 4.38
CA VAL A 50 9.14 3.63 3.38
C VAL A 50 8.53 3.52 1.99
N GLN A 51 9.11 4.22 1.01
CA GLN A 51 8.66 4.12 -0.37
C GLN A 51 9.15 2.80 -0.99
N GLY A 52 8.26 1.81 -1.02
CA GLY A 52 8.52 0.53 -1.69
C GLY A 52 8.37 0.67 -3.21
N ARG A 53 9.48 0.82 -3.94
CA ARG A 53 9.45 0.73 -5.40
C ARG A 53 9.30 -0.74 -5.81
N GLN A 54 8.09 -1.18 -6.08
CA GLN A 54 7.85 -2.45 -6.78
C GLN A 54 8.32 -2.24 -8.23
N ARG A 55 9.47 -2.82 -8.61
CA ARG A 55 9.84 -2.87 -10.02
C ARG A 55 8.78 -3.72 -10.71
N GLY A 56 7.96 -3.11 -11.55
CA GLY A 56 7.07 -3.86 -12.43
C GLY A 56 7.91 -4.83 -13.24
N ALA A 57 7.71 -6.12 -13.02
CA ALA A 57 8.21 -7.13 -13.94
C ALA A 57 7.44 -6.93 -15.25
N GLY A 58 8.00 -6.13 -16.16
CA GLY A 58 7.54 -6.10 -17.54
C GLY A 58 7.80 -7.49 -18.11
N ASN A 59 6.74 -8.18 -18.52
CA ASN A 59 6.86 -9.35 -19.37
C ASN A 59 7.54 -8.89 -20.67
N GLY A 60 8.85 -9.13 -20.76
CA GLY A 60 9.61 -8.98 -21.98
C GLY A 60 9.19 -10.04 -22.98
N GLY A 61 8.13 -9.76 -23.73
CA GLY A 61 7.93 -10.40 -25.02
C GLY A 61 9.12 -10.07 -25.90
N THR A 62 10.02 -11.05 -26.08
CA THR A 62 11.03 -10.96 -27.13
C THR A 62 10.60 -11.92 -28.23
N ALA A 63 10.17 -11.33 -29.33
CA ALA A 63 9.98 -12.00 -30.60
C ALA A 63 11.31 -12.55 -31.12
N GLY A 64 11.29 -13.76 -31.65
CA GLY A 64 12.38 -14.40 -32.39
C GLY A 64 12.23 -15.93 -32.30
N GLY A 65 12.13 -16.71 -33.38
CA GLY A 65 12.22 -16.43 -34.79
C GLY A 65 11.62 -17.59 -35.61
N VAL A 66 11.49 -17.34 -36.91
CA VAL A 66 11.08 -18.27 -37.96
C VAL A 66 12.06 -19.44 -38.15
N ALA A 67 11.52 -20.64 -38.48
CA ALA A 67 12.07 -21.82 -39.20
C ALA A 67 11.65 -23.12 -38.44
N SER A 68 11.06 -24.18 -39.03
CA SER A 68 11.01 -24.72 -40.40
C SER A 68 9.76 -25.60 -40.58
N PRO A 69 9.36 -25.92 -41.83
CA PRO A 69 8.56 -27.12 -42.14
C PRO A 69 9.48 -28.29 -42.51
N ASP A 70 9.28 -29.44 -41.85
CA ASP A 70 9.44 -30.79 -42.41
C ASP A 70 8.35 -31.69 -41.79
#